data_AF-A0A7Y7SV22-F1
#
_entry.id   AF-A0A7Y7SV22-F1
#
_cell.length_a   1.000
_cell.length_b   1.000
_cell.length_c   1.000
_cell.angle_alpha   90.00
_cell.angle_beta   90.00
_cell.angle_gamma   90.00
#
_symmetry.space_group_name_H-M   'P 1'
#
loop_
_entity.id
_entity.type
_entity.pdbx_description
1 polymer ?
#
loop_
_entity_poly.entity_id
_entity_poly.type
_entity_poly.pdbx_seq_one_letter_code
_entity_poly.pdbx_strand_id
1 'polypeptide(L)'
;TLTDPREGITRSIQYALGKLGIDEPDLSKLEHFIGPPLLQAFMQFYGFDEAKAWEAVNFYRERFKVTGLYENRVFDGVTPLLETLGGQGRTLYIATSKPWVFAREIARHFDFARHFKVIYG
;
A
#
# COMPACT_ATOMS: atom_id res chain seq x y z
N THR A 1 -5.05 -1.32 7.97
CA THR A 1 -6.13 -2.05 8.67
C THR A 1 -5.78 -3.50 8.91
N LEU A 2 -5.55 -4.32 7.89
CA LEU A 2 -5.14 -5.73 8.06
C LEU A 2 -3.62 -5.91 8.03
N THR A 3 -2.94 -5.06 7.27
CA THR A 3 -1.50 -5.08 7.10
C THR A 3 -0.92 -3.68 7.29
N ASP A 4 0.35 -3.62 7.68
CA ASP A 4 1.21 -2.43 7.76
C ASP A 4 2.09 -2.31 6.50
N PRO A 5 1.66 -1.51 5.50
CA PRO A 5 2.37 -1.35 4.24
C PRO A 5 3.47 -0.27 4.31
N ARG A 6 3.80 0.25 5.49
CA ARG A 6 4.67 1.43 5.67
C ARG A 6 5.99 1.29 4.92
N GLU A 7 6.68 0.17 5.09
CA GLU A 7 7.99 -0.08 4.45
C GLU A 7 7.88 -0.03 2.92
N GLY A 8 6.94 -0.77 2.36
CA GLY A 8 6.74 -0.83 0.92
C GLY A 8 6.30 0.48 0.28
N ILE A 9 5.46 1.26 0.96
CA ILE A 9 5.02 2.58 0.47
C ILE A 9 6.18 3.56 0.55
N THR A 10 6.77 3.76 1.74
CA THR A 10 7.79 4.79 1.97
C THR A 10 9.03 4.58 1.11
N ARG A 11 9.52 3.33 0.96
CA ARG A 11 10.65 3.06 0.05
C ARG A 11 10.30 3.23 -1.43
N SER A 12 9.04 3.00 -1.81
CA SER A 12 8.60 3.25 -3.19
C SER A 12 8.47 4.74 -3.50
N ILE A 13 8.10 5.56 -2.51
CA ILE A 13 8.14 7.02 -2.62
C ILE A 13 9.59 7.52 -2.68
N GLN A 14 10.46 7.03 -1.78
CA GLN A 14 11.89 7.35 -1.79
C GLN A 14 12.53 7.03 -3.14
N TYR A 15 12.22 5.87 -3.71
CA TYR A 15 12.68 5.50 -5.06
C TYR A 15 12.21 6.49 -6.14
N ALA A 16 10.93 6.88 -6.11
CA ALA A 16 10.37 7.83 -7.06
C ALA A 16 11.03 9.22 -6.95
N LEU A 17 11.23 9.69 -5.73
CA LEU A 17 11.92 10.96 -5.45
C LEU A 17 13.38 10.91 -5.92
N GLY A 18 14.09 9.80 -5.66
CA GLY A 18 15.46 9.60 -6.13
C GLY A 18 15.59 9.61 -7.65
N LYS A 19 14.63 9.03 -8.39
CA LYS A 19 14.55 9.12 -9.85
C LYS A 19 14.38 10.55 -10.37
N LEU A 20 13.78 11.42 -9.56
CA LEU A 20 13.60 12.84 -9.83
C LEU A 20 14.71 13.72 -9.23
N GLY A 21 15.78 13.10 -8.71
CA GLY A 21 16.94 13.81 -8.16
C GLY A 21 16.72 14.40 -6.76
N ILE A 22 15.70 13.95 -6.02
CA ILE A 22 15.40 14.39 -4.66
C ILE A 22 15.84 13.31 -3.68
N ASP A 23 16.71 13.67 -2.74
CA ASP A 23 17.18 12.78 -1.69
C ASP A 23 16.35 12.94 -0.41
N GLU A 24 15.76 11.83 0.04
CA GLU A 24 14.97 11.74 1.28
C GLU A 24 15.41 10.48 2.03
N PRO A 25 16.49 10.53 2.82
CA PRO A 25 17.05 9.36 3.50
C PRO A 25 16.18 8.87 4.66
N ASP A 26 15.34 9.76 5.23
CA ASP A 26 14.49 9.47 6.38
C ASP A 26 13.08 9.06 5.93
N LEU A 27 12.80 7.75 5.97
CA LEU A 27 11.51 7.18 5.57
C LEU A 27 10.34 7.65 6.45
N SER A 28 10.60 8.07 7.70
CA SER A 28 9.54 8.53 8.60
C SER A 28 8.88 9.81 8.08
N LYS A 29 9.64 10.66 7.37
CA LYS A 29 9.11 11.86 6.71
C LYS A 29 8.15 11.54 5.59
N LEU A 30 8.21 10.34 5.00
CA LEU A 30 7.37 9.93 3.88
C LEU A 30 6.06 9.26 4.33
N GLU A 31 5.82 9.10 5.64
CA GLU A 31 4.63 8.44 6.17
C GLU A 31 3.33 9.18 5.84
N HIS A 32 3.39 10.49 5.59
CA HIS A 32 2.23 11.28 5.18
C HIS A 32 1.69 10.90 3.78
N PHE A 33 2.41 10.09 3.00
CA PHE A 33 1.90 9.49 1.76
C PHE A 33 1.01 8.26 1.99
N ILE A 34 0.94 7.73 3.21
CA ILE A 34 0.16 6.51 3.51
C ILE A 34 -1.32 6.88 3.68
N GLY A 35 -2.11 6.65 2.63
CA GLY A 35 -3.56 6.88 2.65
C GLY A 35 -4.07 7.84 1.57
N PRO A 36 -3.54 9.07 1.44
CA PRO A 36 -4.02 10.01 0.44
C PRO A 36 -3.68 9.56 -0.99
N PRO A 37 -4.41 10.04 -2.01
CA PRO A 37 -4.06 9.77 -3.39
C PRO A 37 -2.68 10.36 -3.75
N LEU A 38 -1.80 9.52 -4.29
CA LEU A 38 -0.40 9.84 -4.50
C LEU A 38 -0.17 11.10 -5.35
N LEU A 39 -0.98 11.29 -6.40
CA LEU A 39 -0.89 12.46 -7.27
C LEU A 39 -1.00 13.76 -6.46
N GLN A 40 -2.04 13.86 -5.64
CA GLN A 40 -2.31 15.03 -4.80
C GLN A 40 -1.25 15.19 -3.72
N ALA A 41 -0.78 14.09 -3.13
CA ALA A 41 0.29 14.13 -2.14
C ALA A 41 1.60 14.69 -2.73
N PHE A 42 2.02 14.24 -3.93
CA PHE A 42 3.22 14.77 -4.58
C PHE A 42 3.07 16.27 -4.93
N MET A 43 1.91 16.68 -5.43
CA MET A 43 1.63 18.09 -5.72
C MET A 43 1.66 18.94 -4.44
N GLN A 44 1.05 18.46 -3.36
CA GLN A 44 0.92 19.19 -2.10
C GLN A 44 2.24 19.29 -1.33
N PHE A 45 2.97 18.19 -1.17
CA PHE A 45 4.13 18.12 -0.28
C PHE A 45 5.45 18.46 -0.98
N TYR A 46 5.55 18.24 -2.30
CA TYR A 46 6.75 18.54 -3.08
C TYR A 46 6.56 19.65 -4.11
N GLY A 47 5.36 20.27 -4.16
CA GLY A 47 5.07 21.39 -5.06
C GLY A 47 5.16 21.03 -6.53
N PHE A 48 5.02 19.74 -6.87
CA PHE A 48 5.07 19.29 -8.26
C PHE A 48 3.85 19.81 -9.02
N ASP A 49 4.07 20.18 -10.29
CA ASP A 49 2.97 20.28 -11.23
C ASP A 49 2.37 18.89 -11.52
N GLU A 50 1.22 18.86 -12.17
CA GLU A 50 0.49 17.61 -12.42
C GLU A 50 1.31 16.62 -13.27
N ALA A 51 2.06 17.11 -14.27
CA ALA A 51 2.86 16.26 -15.15
C ALA A 51 3.99 15.55 -14.37
N LYS A 52 4.75 16.31 -13.56
CA LYS A 52 5.81 15.78 -12.72
C LYS A 52 5.28 14.89 -11.60
N ALA A 53 4.11 15.22 -11.04
CA ALA A 53 3.46 14.38 -10.05
C ALA A 53 3.04 13.03 -10.65
N TRP A 54 2.55 13.00 -11.89
CA TRP A 54 2.28 11.73 -12.60
C TRP A 54 3.55 10.92 -12.88
N GLU A 55 4.65 11.58 -13.23
CA GLU A 55 5.95 10.93 -13.39
C GLU A 55 6.40 10.25 -12.08
N ALA A 56 6.30 10.96 -10.95
CA ALA A 56 6.58 10.41 -9.61
C ALA A 56 5.68 9.21 -9.29
N VAL A 57 4.38 9.29 -9.59
CA VAL A 57 3.43 8.17 -9.42
C VAL A 57 3.84 6.96 -10.25
N ASN A 58 4.35 7.16 -11.46
CA ASN A 58 4.80 6.07 -12.33
C ASN A 58 6.06 5.38 -11.78
N PHE A 59 7.06 6.13 -11.32
CA PHE A 59 8.23 5.56 -10.65
C PHE A 59 7.88 4.85 -9.34
N TYR A 60 6.94 5.40 -8.57
CA TYR A 60 6.41 4.73 -7.39
C TYR A 60 5.83 3.36 -7.78
N ARG A 61 4.95 3.33 -8.79
CA ARG A 61 4.30 2.09 -9.26
C ARG A 61 5.30 1.08 -9.82
N GLU A 62 6.37 1.55 -10.45
CA GLU A 62 7.46 0.72 -10.96
C GLU A 62 8.09 -0.13 -9.86
N ARG A 63 8.49 0.47 -8.73
CA ARG A 63 9.06 -0.25 -7.59
C ARG A 63 7.99 -0.98 -6.78
N PHE A 64 6.84 -0.35 -6.55
CA PHE A 64 5.81 -0.89 -5.68
C PHE A 64 5.29 -2.23 -6.19
N LYS A 65 5.01 -2.36 -7.50
CA LYS A 65 4.45 -3.60 -8.07
C LYS A 65 5.38 -4.82 -7.98
N VAL A 66 6.70 -4.61 -7.91
CA VAL A 66 7.70 -5.69 -7.92
C VAL A 66 8.22 -5.99 -6.51
N THR A 67 8.42 -4.96 -5.69
CA THR A 67 9.08 -5.08 -4.38
C THR A 67 8.20 -4.54 -3.26
N GLY A 68 7.73 -3.30 -3.38
CA GLY A 68 6.98 -2.63 -2.31
C GLY A 68 5.68 -3.34 -1.92
N LEU A 69 5.08 -4.11 -2.83
CA LEU A 69 3.88 -4.91 -2.57
C LEU A 69 4.09 -5.96 -1.46
N TYR A 70 5.30 -6.52 -1.40
CA TYR A 70 5.68 -7.60 -0.47
C TYR A 70 6.40 -7.07 0.79
N GLU A 71 6.87 -5.82 0.77
CA GLU A 71 7.40 -5.10 1.94
C GLU A 71 6.24 -4.65 2.86
N ASN A 72 5.50 -5.62 3.38
CA ASN A 72 4.27 -5.44 4.14
C ASN A 72 4.22 -6.48 5.27
N ARG A 73 3.48 -6.19 6.35
CA ARG A 73 3.35 -7.10 7.49
C ARG A 73 1.91 -7.20 7.94
N VAL A 74 1.42 -8.39 8.25
CA VAL A 74 0.10 -8.55 8.88
C VAL A 74 0.18 -8.00 10.30
N PHE A 75 -0.79 -7.20 10.72
CA PHE A 75 -0.83 -6.71 12.10
C PHE A 75 -1.04 -7.87 13.09
N ASP A 76 -0.42 -7.77 14.26
CA ASP A 76 -0.61 -8.74 15.32
C ASP A 76 -2.10 -8.91 15.67
N GLY A 77 -2.53 -10.17 15.82
CA GLY A 77 -3.92 -10.51 16.16
C GLY A 77 -4.89 -10.53 14.97
N VAL A 78 -4.51 -10.10 13.76
CA VAL A 78 -5.40 -10.15 12.58
C VAL A 78 -5.76 -11.59 12.22
N THR A 79 -4.79 -12.51 12.16
CA THR A 79 -5.07 -13.92 11.84
C THR A 79 -6.03 -14.57 12.85
N PRO A 80 -5.78 -14.51 14.17
CA PRO A 80 -6.73 -15.00 15.17
C PRO A 80 -8.12 -14.36 15.07
N LEU A 81 -8.21 -13.06 14.76
CA LEU A 81 -9.47 -12.37 14.57
C LEU A 81 -10.25 -12.93 13.38
N LEU A 82 -9.60 -13.12 12.22
CA LEU A 82 -10.22 -13.65 11.02
C LEU A 82 -10.70 -15.10 11.21
N GLU A 83 -9.94 -15.92 11.92
CA GLU A 83 -10.33 -17.27 12.30
C GLU A 83 -11.55 -17.27 13.23
N THR A 84 -11.55 -16.42 14.25
CA THR A 84 -12.67 -16.28 15.19
C THR A 84 -13.96 -15.87 14.47
N LEU A 85 -13.89 -14.88 13.59
CA LEU A 85 -15.04 -14.42 12.81
C LEU A 85 -15.57 -15.51 11.86
N GLY A 86 -14.66 -16.27 11.24
CA GLY A 86 -15.01 -17.43 10.41
C GLY A 86 -15.69 -18.54 11.21
N GLY A 87 -15.17 -18.87 12.41
CA GLY A 87 -15.76 -19.86 13.31
C GLY A 87 -17.16 -19.48 13.82
N GLN A 88 -17.49 -18.19 13.83
CA GLN A 88 -18.84 -17.68 14.12
C GLN A 88 -19.79 -17.73 12.90
N GLY A 89 -19.34 -18.22 11.74
CA GLY A 89 -20.15 -18.27 10.52
C GLY A 89 -20.32 -16.92 9.81
N ARG A 90 -19.50 -15.92 10.12
CA ARG A 90 -19.59 -14.59 9.47
C ARG A 90 -19.02 -14.63 8.07
N THR A 91 -19.66 -13.90 7.15
CA THR A 91 -19.11 -13.66 5.81
C THR A 91 -18.30 -12.36 5.81
N LEU A 92 -17.02 -12.43 5.45
CA LEU A 92 -16.12 -11.28 5.43
C LEU A 92 -15.86 -10.78 4.00
N TYR A 93 -15.65 -9.46 3.86
CA TYR A 93 -15.30 -8.79 2.62
C TYR A 93 -14.17 -7.79 2.85
N ILE A 94 -13.36 -7.52 1.82
CA ILE A 94 -12.42 -6.39 1.80
C ILE A 94 -12.98 -5.32 0.86
N ALA A 95 -12.99 -4.07 1.31
CA ALA A 95 -13.19 -2.89 0.47
C ALA A 95 -12.04 -1.93 0.71
N THR A 96 -11.24 -1.64 -0.33
CA THR A 96 -10.04 -0.81 -0.20
C THR A 96 -9.89 0.12 -1.40
N SER A 97 -9.27 1.29 -1.22
CA SER A 97 -8.87 2.17 -2.35
C SER A 97 -7.60 1.70 -3.06
N LYS A 98 -7.13 0.48 -2.77
CA LYS A 98 -5.96 -0.11 -3.43
C LYS A 98 -6.45 -0.79 -4.68
N PRO A 99 -5.80 -0.62 -5.84
CA PRO A 99 -6.15 -1.35 -7.06
C PRO A 99 -6.37 -2.83 -6.78
N TRP A 100 -7.51 -3.35 -7.22
CA TRP A 100 -7.95 -4.73 -6.97
C TRP A 100 -6.84 -5.79 -7.13
N VAL A 101 -6.00 -5.67 -8.17
CA VAL A 101 -4.91 -6.61 -8.44
C VAL A 101 -3.89 -6.69 -7.29
N PHE A 102 -3.59 -5.56 -6.64
CA PHE A 102 -2.66 -5.50 -5.51
C PHE A 102 -3.30 -6.00 -4.23
N ALA A 103 -4.57 -5.64 -3.99
CA ALA A 103 -5.30 -6.10 -2.82
C ALA A 103 -5.41 -7.64 -2.79
N ARG A 104 -5.70 -8.24 -3.95
CA ARG A 104 -5.78 -9.70 -4.10
C ARG A 104 -4.43 -10.38 -3.91
N GLU A 105 -3.37 -9.81 -4.48
CA GLU A 105 -2.03 -10.39 -4.39
C GLU A 105 -1.46 -10.32 -2.96
N ILE A 106 -1.66 -9.21 -2.25
CA ILE A 106 -1.30 -9.09 -0.82
C ILE A 106 -2.05 -10.14 0.00
N ALA A 107 -3.36 -10.28 -0.21
CA ALA A 107 -4.17 -11.23 0.55
C ALA A 107 -3.75 -12.70 0.29
N ARG A 108 -3.35 -13.01 -0.95
CA ARG A 108 -2.80 -14.32 -1.31
C ARG A 108 -1.44 -14.55 -0.67
N HIS A 109 -0.55 -13.56 -0.72
CA HIS A 109 0.82 -13.67 -0.21
C HIS A 109 0.85 -13.93 1.31
N PHE A 110 -0.01 -13.25 2.07
CA PHE A 110 -0.12 -13.42 3.53
C PHE A 110 -1.14 -14.48 3.97
N ASP A 111 -1.63 -15.31 3.04
CA ASP A 111 -2.54 -16.44 3.30
C ASP A 111 -3.85 -16.07 4.03
N PHE A 112 -4.31 -14.82 3.91
CA PHE A 112 -5.58 -14.40 4.50
C PHE A 112 -6.72 -14.29 3.49
N ALA A 113 -6.46 -14.43 2.19
CA ALA A 113 -7.49 -14.37 1.14
C ALA A 113 -8.64 -15.36 1.39
N ARG A 114 -8.33 -16.55 1.93
CA ARG A 114 -9.31 -17.60 2.25
C ARG A 114 -10.40 -17.20 3.25
N HIS A 115 -10.15 -16.17 4.07
CA HIS A 115 -11.12 -15.70 5.05
C HIS A 115 -12.19 -14.78 4.45
N PHE A 116 -12.01 -14.31 3.22
CA PHE A 116 -12.88 -13.33 2.57
C PHE A 116 -13.63 -13.94 1.39
N LYS A 117 -14.93 -13.64 1.30
CA LYS A 117 -15.76 -14.08 0.17
C LYS A 117 -15.40 -13.32 -1.11
N VAL A 118 -15.21 -12.00 -1.00
CA VAL A 118 -14.82 -11.13 -2.12
C VAL A 118 -13.88 -10.03 -1.60
N ILE A 119 -12.92 -9.66 -2.45
CA ILE A 119 -12.02 -8.51 -2.25
C ILE A 119 -12.35 -7.48 -3.34
N TYR A 120 -12.72 -6.27 -2.92
CA TYR A 120 -13.01 -5.12 -3.78
C TYR A 120 -11.89 -4.08 -3.67
N GLY A 121 -11.46 -3.54 -4.82
CA GLY A 121 -10.45 -2.50 -4.93
C GLY A 121 -10.48 -1.79 -6.27
#